data_AF-A0A6N8I0J5-F1
#
_entry.id   AF-A0A6N8I0J5-F1
#
_cell.length_a   1.000
_cell.length_b   1.000
_cell.length_c   1.000
_cell.angle_alpha   90.00
_cell.angle_beta   90.00
_cell.angle_gamma   90.00
#
_symmetry.space_group_name_H-M   'P 1'
#
loop_
_entity.id
_entity.type
_entity.pdbx_description
1 polymer ?
#
loop_
_entity_poly.entity_id
_entity_poly.type
_entity_poly.pdbx_seq_one_letter_code
_entity_poly.pdbx_strand_id
1 'polypeptide(L)'
;MDPDDKTPLAIKNSGAKVVSYGAPVLPGAMFLAAYMPDGRPVCGLPGCVMYARRTVFDLVLPRLLADVPVTADWLAGLGNGGLCLNCEECRYPNCSFGKGT
;
A
#
# COMPACT_ATOMS: atom_id res chain seq x y z
N MET A 1 12.09 7.88 -7.44
CA MET A 1 11.48 8.92 -6.59
C MET A 1 11.42 10.16 -7.45
N ASP A 2 10.22 10.63 -7.77
CA ASP A 2 10.06 11.92 -8.45
C ASP A 2 10.28 13.03 -7.40
N PRO A 3 11.33 13.84 -7.51
CA PRO A 3 11.58 14.93 -6.55
C PRO A 3 10.43 15.94 -6.49
N ASP A 4 9.64 16.03 -7.56
CA ASP A 4 8.52 16.97 -7.68
C ASP A 4 7.19 16.39 -7.17
N ASP A 5 7.16 15.15 -6.67
CA ASP A 5 5.96 14.58 -6.06
C ASP A 5 5.63 15.27 -4.73
N LYS A 6 4.65 16.17 -4.79
CA LYS A 6 4.15 16.92 -3.62
C LYS A 6 3.12 16.14 -2.81
N THR A 7 2.71 14.96 -3.23
CA THR A 7 1.67 14.15 -2.55
C THR A 7 2.05 13.84 -1.10
N PRO A 8 3.27 13.35 -0.78
CA PRO A 8 3.63 13.06 0.60
C PRO A 8 3.64 14.31 1.48
N LEU A 9 4.11 15.43 0.93
CA LEU A 9 4.15 16.72 1.64
C LEU A 9 2.74 17.27 1.88
N ALA A 10 1.85 17.20 0.87
CA ALA A 10 0.47 17.64 1.00
C ALA A 10 -0.29 16.83 2.06
N ILE A 11 -0.10 15.50 2.08
CA ILE A 11 -0.71 14.63 3.10
C ILE A 11 -0.17 14.96 4.49
N LYS A 12 1.14 15.15 4.65
CA LYS A 12 1.73 15.59 5.92
C LYS A 12 1.16 16.93 6.39
N ASN A 13 1.00 17.89 5.49
CA ASN A 13 0.47 19.22 5.79
C ASN A 13 -1.04 19.22 6.10
N SER A 14 -1.78 18.18 5.71
CA SER A 14 -3.20 18.01 6.07
C SER A 14 -3.44 17.69 7.55
N GLY A 15 -2.37 17.42 8.31
CA GLY A 15 -2.45 16.95 9.70
C GLY A 15 -2.58 15.43 9.83
N ALA A 16 -2.53 14.69 8.72
CA ALA A 16 -2.48 13.23 8.74
C ALA A 16 -1.14 12.74 9.30
N LYS A 17 -1.19 11.73 10.17
CA LYS A 17 -0.02 11.01 10.66
C LYS A 17 0.39 9.96 9.63
N VAL A 18 1.54 10.16 9.00
CA VAL A 18 2.12 9.19 8.06
C VAL A 18 2.59 7.95 8.82
N VAL A 19 2.16 6.78 8.36
CA VAL A 19 2.60 5.47 8.86
C VAL A 19 3.80 4.97 8.06
N SER A 20 3.69 5.01 6.74
CA SER A 20 4.77 4.63 5.83
C SER A 20 4.66 5.40 4.54
N TYR A 21 5.81 5.76 3.98
CA TYR A 21 5.94 6.17 2.59
C TYR A 21 6.82 5.14 1.88
N GLY A 22 6.14 4.27 1.13
CA GLY A 22 6.70 3.09 0.52
C GLY A 22 6.19 1.80 1.17
N ALA A 23 6.19 0.74 0.38
CA ALA A 23 5.88 -0.61 0.82
C ALA A 23 6.80 -1.61 0.11
N PRO A 24 7.23 -2.70 0.76
CA PRO A 24 8.08 -3.71 0.14
C PRO A 24 7.24 -4.66 -0.75
N VAL A 25 6.44 -4.08 -1.65
CA VAL A 25 5.46 -4.76 -2.50
C VAL A 25 5.59 -4.26 -3.93
N LEU A 26 5.56 -5.17 -4.89
CA LEU A 26 5.61 -4.89 -6.31
C LEU A 26 4.47 -5.65 -7.02
N PRO A 27 3.58 -4.97 -7.77
CA PRO A 27 3.50 -3.53 -8.01
C PRO A 27 3.02 -2.70 -6.81
N GLY A 28 3.56 -1.49 -6.66
CA GLY A 28 3.07 -0.51 -5.69
C GLY A 28 4.10 0.00 -4.67
N ALA A 29 5.40 -0.11 -4.95
CA ALA A 29 6.45 0.19 -3.97
C ALA A 29 6.42 1.61 -3.36
N MET A 30 5.77 2.56 -4.03
CA MET A 30 5.65 3.98 -3.62
C MET A 30 4.35 4.29 -2.85
N PHE A 31 3.65 3.26 -2.36
CA PHE A 31 2.39 3.43 -1.62
C PHE A 31 2.58 4.19 -0.30
N LEU A 32 1.69 5.14 -0.03
CA LEU A 32 1.69 5.91 1.21
C LEU A 32 0.46 5.55 2.04
N ALA A 33 0.68 5.21 3.32
CA ALA A 33 -0.38 5.05 4.31
C ALA A 33 -0.28 6.13 5.38
N ALA A 34 -1.38 6.81 5.66
CA ALA A 34 -1.50 7.80 6.72
C ALA A 34 -2.89 7.74 7.35
N TYR A 35 -3.05 8.36 8.52
CA TYR A 35 -4.32 8.45 9.22
C TYR A 35 -4.59 9.88 9.67
N MET A 36 -5.82 10.35 9.48
CA MET A 36 -6.30 11.60 10.07
C MET A 36 -6.41 11.46 11.61
N PRO A 37 -6.46 12.58 12.36
CA PRO A 37 -6.62 12.54 13.82
C PRO A 37 -7.87 11.77 14.31
N ASP A 38 -8.91 11.69 13.48
CA ASP A 38 -10.15 10.95 13.75
C ASP A 38 -10.11 9.49 13.29
N GLY A 39 -8.94 8.98 12.86
CA GLY A 39 -8.75 7.60 12.45
C GLY A 39 -9.10 7.30 10.99
N ARG A 40 -9.56 8.28 10.20
CA ARG A 40 -9.82 8.05 8.77
C ARG A 40 -8.53 7.77 8.00
N PRO A 41 -8.46 6.67 7.21
CA PRO A 41 -7.27 6.37 6.44
C PRO A 41 -7.12 7.31 5.24
N VAL A 42 -5.88 7.69 4.95
CA VAL A 42 -5.47 8.45 3.78
C VAL A 42 -4.41 7.64 3.04
N CYS A 43 -4.64 7.34 1.77
CA CYS A 43 -3.74 6.54 0.95
C CYS A 43 -3.22 7.32 -0.24
N GLY A 44 -1.89 7.38 -0.40
CA GLY A 44 -1.26 7.80 -1.64
C GLY A 44 -1.03 6.59 -2.53
N LEU A 45 -1.67 6.57 -3.70
CA LEU A 45 -1.63 5.45 -4.63
C LEU A 45 -0.65 5.75 -5.77
N PRO A 46 0.30 4.84 -6.07
CA PRO A 46 1.18 5.01 -7.22
C PRO A 46 0.38 4.87 -8.51
N GLY A 47 0.85 5.53 -9.58
CA GLY A 47 0.21 5.47 -10.90
C GLY A 47 0.04 4.05 -11.45
N CYS A 48 0.83 3.08 -10.97
CA CYS A 48 0.67 1.67 -11.33
C CYS A 48 -0.65 1.03 -10.92
N VAL A 49 -1.37 1.60 -9.95
CA VAL A 49 -2.71 1.13 -9.58
C VAL A 49 -3.70 1.25 -10.74
N MET A 50 -3.48 2.16 -11.70
CA MET A 50 -4.38 2.32 -12.84
C MET A 50 -4.29 1.19 -13.87
N TYR A 51 -3.16 0.47 -13.94
CA TYR A 51 -2.90 -0.51 -15.01
C TYR A 51 -2.50 -1.89 -14.51
N ALA A 52 -1.93 -2.01 -13.32
CA ALA A 52 -1.62 -3.29 -12.73
C ALA A 52 -2.90 -3.94 -12.20
N ARG A 53 -3.15 -5.21 -12.59
CA ARG A 53 -4.34 -5.95 -12.13
C ARG A 53 -4.39 -6.11 -10.61
N ARG A 54 -3.22 -6.18 -9.97
CA ARG A 54 -3.05 -6.33 -8.52
C ARG A 54 -1.86 -5.52 -8.04
N THR A 55 -2.04 -4.85 -6.92
CA THR A 55 -1.05 -3.98 -6.29
C THR A 55 -1.07 -4.12 -4.77
N VAL A 56 -0.17 -3.42 -4.09
CA VAL A 56 -0.23 -3.25 -2.64
C VAL A 56 -1.58 -2.74 -2.13
N PHE A 57 -2.33 -1.96 -2.93
CA PHE A 57 -3.62 -1.45 -2.51
C PHE A 57 -4.64 -2.59 -2.32
N ASP A 58 -4.59 -3.64 -3.15
CA ASP A 58 -5.43 -4.84 -2.97
C ASP A 58 -5.14 -5.58 -1.66
N LEU A 59 -3.91 -5.48 -1.15
CA LEU A 59 -3.53 -6.08 0.14
C LEU A 59 -3.98 -5.23 1.33
N VAL A 60 -3.92 -3.91 1.18
CA VAL A 60 -4.24 -2.93 2.21
C VAL A 60 -5.75 -2.71 2.36
N LEU A 61 -6.48 -2.63 1.25
CA LEU A 61 -7.90 -2.27 1.21
C LEU A 61 -8.78 -3.15 2.13
N PRO A 62 -8.63 -4.48 2.18
CA PRO A 62 -9.43 -5.31 3.10
C PRO A 62 -9.23 -4.94 4.58
N ARG A 63 -8.03 -4.54 4.99
CA ARG A 63 -7.75 -4.11 6.37
C ARG A 63 -8.41 -2.76 6.66
N LEU A 64 -8.31 -1.82 5.73
CA LEU A 64 -8.96 -0.51 5.86
C LEU A 64 -10.48 -0.62 5.96
N LEU A 65 -11.10 -1.48 5.15
CA LEU A 65 -12.55 -1.72 5.19
C LEU A 65 -13.00 -2.45 6.46
N ALA A 66 -12.11 -3.19 7.11
CA ALA A 66 -12.37 -3.90 8.35
C ALA A 66 -11.98 -3.11 9.60
N ASP A 67 -11.63 -1.82 9.47
CA ASP A 67 -11.08 -0.97 10.53
C ASP A 67 -9.87 -1.59 11.25
N VAL A 68 -9.14 -2.47 10.56
CA VAL A 68 -7.90 -3.06 11.05
C VAL A 68 -6.74 -2.12 10.69
N PRO A 69 -6.00 -1.57 11.68
CA PRO A 69 -4.91 -0.65 11.39
C PRO A 69 -3.83 -1.26 10.48
N VAL A 70 -3.39 -0.47 9.51
CA VAL A 70 -2.19 -0.70 8.72
C VAL A 70 -1.04 -0.07 9.48
N THR A 71 -0.12 -0.90 9.96
CA THR A 71 1.07 -0.46 10.69
C THR A 71 2.31 -0.57 9.81
N ALA A 72 3.37 0.16 10.17
CA ALA A 72 4.67 0.04 9.50
C ALA A 72 5.20 -1.40 9.58
N ASP A 73 5.04 -2.07 10.71
CA ASP A 73 5.47 -3.46 10.91
C ASP A 73 4.70 -4.44 10.00
N TRP A 74 3.38 -4.28 9.88
CA TRP A 74 2.58 -5.12 8.99
C TRP A 74 2.97 -4.90 7.53
N LEU A 75 3.21 -3.65 7.12
CA LEU A 75 3.72 -3.35 5.78
C LEU A 75 5.12 -3.95 5.55
N ALA A 76 6.00 -3.87 6.54
CA ALA A 76 7.34 -4.45 6.47
C ALA A 76 7.32 -5.98 6.30
N GLY A 77 6.39 -6.67 6.96
CA GLY A 77 6.18 -8.11 6.83
C GLY A 77 5.84 -8.57 5.41
N LEU A 78 5.29 -7.68 4.58
CA LEU A 78 5.01 -7.96 3.16
C LEU A 78 6.29 -8.09 2.30
N GLY A 79 7.47 -7.81 2.84
CA GLY A 79 8.72 -7.97 2.10
C GLY A 79 8.98 -9.41 1.65
N ASN A 80 8.44 -10.39 2.36
CA ASN A 80 8.34 -11.76 1.87
C ASN A 80 6.98 -11.95 1.19
N GLY A 81 6.94 -12.47 -0.04
CA GLY A 81 5.68 -12.66 -0.78
C GLY A 81 5.04 -11.36 -1.32
N GLY A 82 5.67 -10.20 -1.18
CA GLY A 82 5.20 -8.92 -1.72
C GLY A 82 5.34 -8.77 -3.24
N LEU A 83 5.85 -9.77 -3.96
CA LEU A 83 6.00 -9.72 -5.42
C LEU A 83 4.82 -10.40 -6.11
N CYS A 84 4.04 -9.64 -6.89
CA CYS A 84 3.07 -10.19 -7.81
C CYS A 84 3.80 -10.71 -9.05
N LEU A 85 3.61 -11.99 -9.36
CA LEU A 85 4.29 -12.67 -10.46
C LEU A 85 3.68 -12.37 -11.84
N ASN A 86 2.62 -11.57 -11.91
CA ASN A 86 1.91 -11.24 -13.15
C ASN A 86 1.54 -12.48 -13.98
N CYS A 87 1.02 -13.52 -13.31
CA CYS A 87 0.61 -14.77 -13.94
C CYS A 87 -0.38 -14.50 -15.10
N GLU A 88 -0.28 -15.29 -16.17
CA GLU A 88 -1.18 -15.23 -17.33
C GLU A 88 -2.65 -15.38 -16.89
N GLU A 89 -2.93 -16.44 -16.13
CA GLU A 89 -4.17 -16.63 -15.38
C GLU A 89 -3.98 -16.18 -13.93
N CYS A 90 -4.76 -15.19 -13.50
CA CYS A 90 -4.65 -14.63 -12.15
C CYS A 90 -5.30 -15.55 -11.11
N ARG A 91 -4.56 -15.95 -10.08
CA ARG A 91 -5.04 -16.81 -8.99
C ARG A 91 -5.16 -16.11 -7.64
N TYR A 92 -4.92 -14.80 -7.60
CA TYR A 92 -5.07 -14.02 -6.38
C TYR A 92 -6.53 -14.12 -5.85
N PRO A 93 -6.77 -14.31 -4.54
CA PRO A 93 -5.82 -14.30 -3.42
C PRO A 93 -5.20 -15.67 -3.05
N ASN A 94 -5.40 -16.69 -3.89
CA ASN A 94 -4.87 -18.05 -3.73
C ASN A 94 -3.49 -18.22 -4.40
N CYS A 95 -2.60 -17.27 -4.19
CA CYS A 95 -1.20 -17.31 -4.62
C CYS A 95 -0.29 -16.77 -3.50
N SER A 96 1.03 -16.70 -3.75
CA SER A 96 2.01 -16.20 -2.79
C SER A 96 1.94 -14.68 -2.54
N PHE A 97 1.25 -13.93 -3.41
CA PHE A 97 1.20 -12.48 -3.33
C PHE A 97 0.52 -12.00 -2.04
N GLY A 98 1.24 -11.22 -1.24
CA GLY A 98 0.75 -10.66 0.03
C GLY A 98 0.61 -11.67 1.17
N LYS A 99 1.27 -12.84 1.07
CA LYS A 99 1.30 -13.88 2.12
C LYS A 99 2.51 -13.75 3.07
N GLY A 100 3.14 -12.58 3.09
CA GLY A 100 4.28 -12.31 3.97
C GLY A 100 3.99 -12.62 5.43
N THR A 101 4.98 -13.22 6.09
CA THR A 101 4.96 -13.65 7.49
C THR A 101 5.13 -12.50 8.44
#